data_AF-A0A958MBP4-F1
#
_entry.id   AF-A0A958MBP4-F1
#
_cell.length_a   1.000
_cell.length_b   1.000
_cell.length_c   1.000
_cell.angle_alpha   90.00
_cell.angle_beta   90.00
_cell.angle_gamma   90.00
#
_symmetry.space_group_name_H-M   'P 1'
#
loop_
_entity.id
_entity.type
_entity.pdbx_description
1 polymer ?
#
loop_
_entity_poly.entity_id
_entity_poly.type
_entity_poly.pdbx_seq_one_letter_code
_entity_poly.pdbx_strand_id
1 'polypeptide(L)'
;MMWQIIKNEWRYLRRSRLLFGMNLGFVLVLSLSVILGNYQNQKQQKTYEAARQHIREKWEGIGWMNPHGAAHFGTYIFKPVNLLNSLDEGVNSTTGNVLRVEGHVQNEMVHAEAAQMQMVSRFGKLKSSLLLKYVVPLLLIFLAFNAVNSEKQSGRLKLLIVQGSRPAHLILGKTFSVWSYGIALLALVLLVYGILNIWDLDSVMLKRALFFFASYALYYFVITGLTVFFTARWKNATVSLTAMLGIWILWTVFL
;
A
#
# COMPACT_ATOMS: atom_id res chain seq x y z
N MET A 1 23.12 0.95 -23.43
CA MET A 1 23.02 -0.47 -23.03
C MET A 1 21.91 -0.72 -22.00
N MET A 2 21.95 -0.10 -20.81
CA MET A 2 20.93 -0.32 -19.76
C MET A 2 19.48 -0.02 -20.23
N TRP A 3 19.29 1.07 -20.97
CA TRP A 3 17.99 1.40 -21.58
C TRP A 3 17.45 0.32 -22.54
N GLN A 4 18.33 -0.35 -23.28
CA GLN A 4 17.92 -1.41 -24.21
C GLN A 4 17.43 -2.65 -23.45
N ILE A 5 18.03 -2.96 -22.30
CA ILE A 5 17.58 -4.03 -21.40
C ILE A 5 16.17 -3.72 -20.92
N ILE A 6 15.95 -2.53 -20.35
CA ILE A 6 14.63 -2.08 -19.88
C ILE A 6 13.59 -2.16 -21.01
N LYS A 7 13.90 -1.61 -22.19
CA LYS A 7 12.99 -1.65 -23.34
C LYS A 7 12.70 -3.08 -23.83
N ASN A 8 13.63 -4.01 -23.67
CA ASN A 8 13.43 -5.40 -24.04
C ASN A 8 12.50 -6.12 -23.04
N GLU A 9 12.73 -5.93 -21.75
CA GLU A 9 11.88 -6.49 -20.69
C GLU A 9 10.45 -5.98 -20.80
N TRP A 10 10.25 -4.68 -20.97
CA TRP A 10 8.90 -4.10 -21.19
C TRP A 10 8.22 -4.64 -22.46
N ARG A 11 8.99 -4.90 -23.54
CA ARG A 11 8.46 -5.55 -24.74
C ARG A 11 8.03 -6.99 -24.47
N TYR A 12 8.78 -7.72 -23.64
CA TYR A 12 8.42 -9.07 -23.22
C TYR A 12 7.14 -9.08 -22.39
N LEU A 13 7.04 -8.20 -21.37
CA LEU A 13 5.84 -8.06 -20.54
C LEU A 13 4.59 -7.79 -21.37
N ARG A 14 4.67 -6.90 -22.36
CA ARG A 14 3.54 -6.54 -23.23
C ARG A 14 3.14 -7.63 -24.21
N ARG A 15 4.09 -8.45 -24.69
CA ARG A 15 3.82 -9.49 -25.69
C ARG A 15 3.20 -10.76 -25.09
N SER A 16 3.47 -11.03 -23.82
CA SER A 16 2.90 -12.20 -23.14
C SER A 16 1.41 -11.97 -22.84
N ARG A 17 0.53 -12.75 -23.48
CA ARG A 17 -0.93 -12.69 -23.25
C ARG A 17 -1.30 -12.90 -21.78
N LEU A 18 -0.60 -13.81 -21.11
CA LEU A 18 -0.80 -14.09 -19.69
C LEU A 18 -0.46 -12.88 -18.82
N LEU A 19 0.73 -12.28 -19.03
CA LEU A 19 1.16 -11.12 -18.24
C LEU A 19 0.31 -9.89 -18.53
N PHE A 20 -0.17 -9.74 -19.77
CA PHE A 20 -1.13 -8.70 -20.11
C PHE A 20 -2.46 -8.87 -19.37
N GLY A 21 -3.04 -10.08 -19.37
CA GLY A 21 -4.27 -10.38 -18.63
C GLY A 21 -4.12 -10.18 -17.12
N MET A 22 -3.00 -10.63 -16.54
CA MET A 22 -2.66 -10.37 -15.14
C MET A 22 -2.54 -8.88 -14.85
N ASN A 23 -1.84 -8.12 -15.69
CA ASN A 23 -1.69 -6.67 -15.53
C ASN A 23 -3.03 -5.95 -15.57
N LEU A 24 -3.92 -6.31 -16.50
CA LEU A 24 -5.26 -5.75 -16.56
C LEU A 24 -6.05 -6.04 -15.27
N GLY A 25 -5.96 -7.27 -14.76
CA GLY A 25 -6.55 -7.65 -13.47
C GLY A 25 -6.01 -6.80 -12.32
N PHE A 26 -4.70 -6.59 -12.24
CA PHE A 26 -4.07 -5.73 -11.24
C PHE A 26 -4.53 -4.28 -11.32
N VAL A 27 -4.58 -3.71 -12.52
CA VAL A 27 -5.06 -2.34 -12.78
C VAL A 27 -6.50 -2.18 -12.30
N LEU A 28 -7.37 -3.15 -12.62
CA LEU A 28 -8.78 -3.12 -12.23
C LEU A 28 -8.93 -3.24 -10.70
N VAL A 29 -8.28 -4.22 -10.08
CA VAL A 29 -8.38 -4.45 -8.63
C VAL A 29 -7.82 -3.28 -7.84
N LEU A 30 -6.67 -2.72 -8.25
CA LEU A 30 -6.09 -1.54 -7.60
C LEU A 30 -7.02 -0.33 -7.73
N SER A 31 -7.51 -0.03 -8.94
CA SER A 31 -8.42 1.11 -9.16
C SER A 31 -9.71 0.94 -8.35
N LEU A 32 -10.32 -0.25 -8.37
CA LEU A 32 -11.52 -0.55 -7.61
C LEU A 32 -11.28 -0.41 -6.10
N SER A 33 -10.13 -0.86 -5.59
CA SER A 33 -9.79 -0.73 -4.17
C SER A 33 -9.72 0.73 -3.72
N VAL A 34 -9.20 1.63 -4.58
CA VAL A 34 -9.12 3.07 -4.30
C VAL A 34 -10.52 3.70 -4.33
N ILE A 35 -11.34 3.35 -5.32
CA ILE A 35 -12.72 3.84 -5.44
C ILE A 35 -13.55 3.42 -4.22
N LEU A 36 -13.51 2.13 -3.85
CA LEU A 36 -14.22 1.60 -2.69
C LEU A 36 -13.70 2.21 -1.38
N GLY A 37 -12.38 2.38 -1.25
CA GLY A 37 -11.77 3.04 -0.09
C GLY A 37 -12.23 4.49 0.06
N ASN A 38 -12.34 5.23 -1.04
CA ASN A 38 -12.82 6.61 -1.02
C ASN A 38 -14.31 6.69 -0.69
N TYR A 39 -15.13 5.83 -1.31
CA TYR A 39 -16.56 5.72 -1.00
C TYR A 39 -16.81 5.40 0.48
N GLN A 40 -16.05 4.45 1.03
CA GLN A 40 -16.13 4.08 2.44
C GLN A 40 -15.78 5.26 3.37
N ASN A 41 -14.74 6.04 3.04
CA ASN A 41 -14.38 7.23 3.79
C ASN A 41 -15.47 8.29 3.76
N GLN A 42 -16.06 8.58 2.59
CA GLN A 42 -17.15 9.55 2.47
C GLN A 42 -18.37 9.11 3.29
N LYS A 43 -18.71 7.82 3.24
CA LYS A 43 -19.77 7.26 4.07
C LYS A 43 -19.48 7.42 5.56
N GLN A 44 -18.24 7.13 5.99
CA GLN A 44 -17.82 7.28 7.37
C GLN A 44 -17.87 8.74 7.84
N GLN A 45 -17.46 9.69 7.01
CA GLN A 45 -17.53 11.12 7.31
C GLN A 45 -18.98 11.55 7.57
N LYS A 46 -19.92 11.17 6.68
CA LYS A 46 -21.35 11.46 6.85
C LYS A 46 -21.92 10.87 8.14
N THR A 47 -21.54 9.63 8.47
CA THR A 47 -21.95 9.01 9.73
C THR A 47 -21.41 9.77 10.93
N TYR A 48 -20.16 10.23 10.89
CA TYR A 48 -19.57 11.02 11.98
C TYR A 48 -20.21 12.40 12.12
N GLU A 49 -20.55 13.06 11.01
CA GLU A 49 -21.27 14.34 11.03
C GLU A 49 -22.67 14.19 11.65
N ALA A 50 -23.43 13.18 11.22
CA ALA A 50 -24.74 12.88 11.80
C ALA A 50 -24.65 12.54 13.29
N ALA A 51 -23.66 11.73 13.70
CA ALA A 51 -23.46 11.39 15.10
C ALA A 51 -23.06 12.63 15.94
N ARG A 52 -22.19 13.49 15.41
CA ARG A 52 -21.82 14.75 16.07
C ARG A 52 -23.04 15.67 16.26
N GLN A 53 -23.87 15.83 15.24
CA GLN A 53 -25.10 16.62 15.34
C GLN A 53 -26.04 16.05 16.39
N HIS A 54 -26.30 14.74 16.35
CA HIS A 54 -27.17 14.07 17.31
C HIS A 54 -26.68 14.21 18.77
N ILE A 55 -25.37 14.03 19.00
CA ILE A 55 -24.79 14.21 20.35
C ILE A 55 -24.83 15.68 20.78
N ARG A 56 -24.64 16.62 19.84
CA ARG A 56 -24.73 18.05 20.13
C ARG A 56 -26.15 18.47 20.53
N GLU A 57 -27.17 18.00 19.80
CA GLU A 57 -28.57 18.22 20.15
C GLU A 57 -28.90 17.67 21.54
N LYS A 58 -28.41 16.46 21.87
CA LYS A 58 -28.58 15.91 23.21
C LYS A 58 -27.89 16.74 24.28
N TRP A 59 -26.70 17.26 24.00
CA TRP A 59 -25.96 18.12 24.93
C TRP A 59 -26.67 19.46 25.17
N GLU A 60 -27.19 20.09 24.12
CA GLU A 60 -27.93 21.35 24.22
C GLU A 60 -29.33 21.15 24.84
N GLY A 61 -29.92 19.96 24.68
CA GLY A 61 -31.17 19.55 25.30
C GLY A 61 -31.04 19.07 26.75
N ILE A 62 -29.85 19.13 27.36
CA ILE A 62 -29.66 18.83 28.78
C ILE A 62 -30.48 19.84 29.60
N GLY A 63 -31.45 19.34 30.37
CA GLY A 63 -32.24 20.16 31.29
C GLY A 63 -31.42 20.68 32.47
N TRP A 64 -32.07 21.35 33.42
CA TRP A 64 -31.40 21.84 34.62
C TRP A 64 -30.68 20.71 35.36
N MET A 65 -29.35 20.83 35.47
CA MET A 65 -28.50 19.96 36.27
C MET A 65 -27.33 20.74 36.86
N ASN A 66 -26.71 20.22 37.91
CA ASN A 66 -25.54 20.87 38.48
C ASN A 66 -24.33 20.80 37.51
N PRO A 67 -23.43 21.80 37.49
CA PRO A 67 -22.31 21.84 36.54
C PRO A 67 -21.35 20.66 36.63
N HIS A 68 -21.21 20.07 37.83
CA HIS A 68 -20.36 18.90 38.03
C HIS A 68 -20.94 17.65 37.35
N GLY A 69 -22.25 17.44 37.45
CA GLY A 69 -22.97 16.36 36.77
C GLY A 69 -22.96 16.54 35.26
N ALA A 70 -23.06 17.78 34.76
CA ALA A 70 -22.94 18.06 33.34
C ALA A 70 -21.55 17.68 32.80
N ALA A 71 -20.49 17.90 33.59
CA ALA A 71 -19.15 17.45 33.25
C ALA A 71 -19.05 15.91 33.15
N HIS A 72 -19.72 15.17 34.03
CA HIS A 72 -19.77 13.70 34.00
C HIS A 72 -20.68 13.13 32.90
N PHE A 73 -21.68 13.87 32.44
CA PHE A 73 -22.48 13.46 31.28
C PHE A 73 -21.60 13.28 30.04
N GLY A 74 -20.69 14.25 29.83
CA GLY A 74 -19.66 14.19 28.81
C GLY A 74 -20.18 14.28 27.37
N THR A 75 -19.27 14.09 26.41
CA THR A 75 -19.57 14.12 24.98
C THR A 75 -18.63 13.19 24.22
N TYR A 76 -18.80 13.07 22.90
CA TYR A 76 -17.90 12.31 22.05
C TYR A 76 -17.22 13.20 21.02
N ILE A 77 -15.93 12.97 20.85
CA ILE A 77 -15.11 13.60 19.83
C ILE A 77 -14.75 12.55 18.79
N PHE A 78 -15.07 12.85 17.54
CA PHE A 78 -14.76 11.98 16.41
C PHE A 78 -13.53 12.53 15.69
N LYS A 79 -12.53 11.69 15.41
CA LYS A 79 -11.37 12.08 14.63
C LYS A 79 -11.79 12.34 13.17
N PRO A 80 -11.47 13.51 12.57
CA PRO A 80 -11.75 13.75 11.15
C PRO A 80 -11.08 12.69 10.27
N VAL A 81 -11.78 12.22 9.23
CA VAL A 81 -11.17 11.32 8.24
C VAL A 81 -10.16 12.12 7.41
N ASN A 82 -8.89 11.76 7.51
CA ASN A 82 -7.84 12.29 6.65
C ASN A 82 -8.06 11.80 5.21
N LEU A 83 -7.80 12.65 4.21
CA LEU A 83 -7.92 12.32 2.79
C LEU A 83 -7.16 11.04 2.42
N LEU A 84 -5.95 10.82 2.96
CA LEU A 84 -5.15 9.62 2.66
C LEU A 84 -5.67 8.35 3.36
N ASN A 85 -6.62 8.48 4.31
CA ASN A 85 -7.20 7.34 5.03
C ASN A 85 -7.90 6.36 4.06
N SER A 86 -8.33 6.83 2.88
CA SER A 86 -8.93 5.95 1.87
C SER A 86 -7.91 5.01 1.24
N LEU A 87 -6.63 5.40 1.24
CA LEU A 87 -5.53 4.58 0.75
C LEU A 87 -4.97 3.70 1.86
N ASP A 88 -4.69 4.31 3.02
CA ASP A 88 -4.06 3.68 4.18
C ASP A 88 -4.55 4.32 5.49
N GLU A 89 -5.03 3.51 6.43
CA GLU A 89 -5.50 4.00 7.74
C GLU A 89 -4.37 4.34 8.72
N GLY A 90 -3.17 3.83 8.45
CA GLY A 90 -2.05 3.91 9.37
C GLY A 90 -2.44 3.39 10.76
N VAL A 91 -2.04 4.14 11.79
CA VAL A 91 -2.26 3.76 13.20
C VAL A 91 -3.72 3.82 13.64
N ASN A 92 -4.61 4.50 12.90
CA ASN A 92 -6.02 4.63 13.26
C ASN A 92 -6.74 3.27 13.30
N SER A 93 -6.26 2.31 12.50
CA SER A 93 -6.75 0.94 12.49
C SER A 93 -6.62 0.25 13.86
N THR A 94 -5.60 0.62 14.65
CA THR A 94 -5.34 0.06 15.98
C THR A 94 -5.76 1.00 17.10
N THR A 95 -5.56 2.31 16.96
CA THR A 95 -5.87 3.28 18.02
C THR A 95 -7.34 3.63 18.10
N GLY A 96 -8.12 3.44 17.03
CA GLY A 96 -9.51 3.92 16.99
C GLY A 96 -9.64 5.40 16.67
N ASN A 97 -10.89 5.85 16.53
CA ASN A 97 -11.24 7.15 15.94
C ASN A 97 -12.29 7.94 16.73
N VAL A 98 -12.79 7.43 17.86
CA VAL A 98 -13.80 8.12 18.68
C VAL A 98 -13.34 8.15 20.13
N LEU A 99 -13.37 9.33 20.76
CA LEU A 99 -13.07 9.50 22.18
C LEU A 99 -14.31 9.96 22.92
N ARG A 100 -14.62 9.32 24.06
CA ARG A 100 -15.57 9.90 25.02
C ARG A 100 -14.82 10.84 25.95
N VAL A 101 -15.33 12.05 26.14
CA VAL A 101 -14.74 13.04 27.04
C VAL A 101 -15.74 13.34 28.14
N GLU A 102 -15.34 13.11 29.39
CA GLU A 102 -16.14 13.37 30.59
C GLU A 102 -15.23 13.82 31.74
N GLY A 103 -15.83 14.39 32.78
CA GLY A 103 -15.10 14.88 33.94
C GLY A 103 -14.39 13.78 34.72
N HIS A 104 -13.14 14.01 35.10
CA HIS A 104 -12.34 13.13 35.97
C HIS A 104 -12.09 11.70 35.44
N VAL A 105 -12.46 11.40 34.19
CA VAL A 105 -12.23 10.09 33.57
C VAL A 105 -11.44 10.28 32.27
N GLN A 106 -10.30 9.59 32.18
CA GLN A 106 -9.53 9.48 30.95
C GLN A 106 -9.97 8.23 30.20
N ASN A 107 -10.90 8.39 29.26
CA ASN A 107 -11.33 7.29 28.40
C ASN A 107 -10.28 6.97 27.34
N GLU A 108 -10.29 5.72 26.88
CA GLU A 108 -9.53 5.30 25.72
C GLU A 108 -10.28 5.60 24.42
N MET A 109 -9.54 5.66 23.32
CA MET A 109 -10.11 5.77 21.98
C MET A 109 -10.81 4.45 21.61
N VAL A 110 -12.04 4.55 21.12
CA VAL A 110 -12.90 3.44 20.72
C VAL A 110 -13.06 3.41 19.19
N HIS A 111 -13.66 2.34 18.67
CA HIS A 111 -13.82 2.06 17.24
C HIS A 111 -12.49 1.85 16.50
N ALA A 112 -11.54 1.19 17.16
CA ALA A 112 -10.40 0.58 16.48
C ALA A 112 -10.89 -0.58 15.61
N GLU A 113 -10.43 -0.62 14.36
CA GLU A 113 -10.78 -1.71 13.45
C GLU A 113 -10.19 -3.04 13.94
N ALA A 114 -8.95 -3.02 14.44
CA ALA A 114 -8.30 -4.19 15.00
C ALA A 114 -9.09 -4.84 16.16
N ALA A 115 -9.80 -4.03 16.96
CA ALA A 115 -10.66 -4.53 18.03
C ALA A 115 -11.97 -5.16 17.51
N GLN A 116 -12.38 -4.82 16.29
CA GLN A 116 -13.60 -5.33 15.64
C GLN A 116 -13.31 -6.47 14.65
N MET A 117 -12.04 -6.78 14.37
CA MET A 117 -11.66 -7.88 13.51
C MET A 117 -11.93 -9.22 14.19
N GLN A 118 -12.67 -10.11 13.51
CA GLN A 118 -12.72 -11.52 13.90
C GLN A 118 -11.30 -12.12 13.81
N MET A 119 -10.96 -13.06 14.70
CA MET A 119 -9.64 -13.74 14.71
C MET A 119 -9.21 -14.32 13.35
N VAL A 120 -10.16 -14.61 12.45
CA VAL A 120 -9.93 -15.11 11.08
C VAL A 120 -9.43 -14.02 10.13
N SER A 121 -9.74 -12.74 10.36
CA SER A 121 -9.38 -11.62 9.48
C SER A 121 -8.11 -10.91 9.96
N ARG A 122 -6.96 -11.59 9.91
CA ARG A 122 -5.65 -10.97 10.25
C ARG A 122 -5.18 -9.94 9.21
N PHE A 123 -5.76 -9.95 8.02
CA PHE A 123 -5.38 -9.06 6.92
C PHE A 123 -6.17 -7.73 6.92
N GLY A 124 -7.12 -7.55 7.83
CA GLY A 124 -7.93 -6.34 7.94
C GLY A 124 -8.81 -6.03 6.75
N LYS A 125 -9.38 -4.81 6.68
CA LYS A 125 -10.17 -4.39 5.52
C LYS A 125 -9.32 -4.37 4.25
N LEU A 126 -9.94 -4.77 3.14
CA LEU A 126 -9.36 -4.66 1.81
C LEU A 126 -9.20 -3.17 1.43
N LYS A 127 -8.01 -2.62 1.66
CA LYS A 127 -7.60 -1.28 1.20
C LYS A 127 -6.49 -1.35 0.18
N SER A 128 -6.28 -0.25 -0.55
CA SER A 128 -5.21 -0.15 -1.53
C SER A 128 -3.82 -0.36 -0.90
N SER A 129 -3.61 0.06 0.35
CA SER A 129 -2.35 -0.16 1.08
C SER A 129 -2.01 -1.64 1.24
N LEU A 130 -3.01 -2.51 1.48
CA LEU A 130 -2.81 -3.96 1.56
C LEU A 130 -2.28 -4.51 0.24
N LEU A 131 -2.87 -4.08 -0.89
CA LEU A 131 -2.42 -4.50 -2.21
C LEU A 131 -1.00 -3.99 -2.50
N LEU A 132 -0.72 -2.73 -2.18
CA LEU A 132 0.59 -2.10 -2.37
C LEU A 132 1.69 -2.68 -1.46
N LYS A 133 1.34 -3.10 -0.24
CA LYS A 133 2.27 -3.66 0.76
C LYS A 133 2.51 -5.15 0.57
N TYR A 134 1.52 -5.92 0.13
CA TYR A 134 1.64 -7.38 0.07
C TYR A 134 1.61 -7.93 -1.37
N VAL A 135 0.60 -7.58 -2.15
CA VAL A 135 0.36 -8.24 -3.44
C VAL A 135 1.30 -7.72 -4.53
N VAL A 136 1.52 -6.40 -4.59
CA VAL A 136 2.44 -5.80 -5.57
C VAL A 136 3.89 -6.27 -5.35
N PRO A 137 4.46 -6.26 -4.14
CA PRO A 137 5.82 -6.77 -3.90
C PRO A 137 5.97 -8.23 -4.30
N LEU A 138 4.98 -9.07 -3.99
CA LEU A 138 4.99 -10.48 -4.39
C LEU A 138 5.06 -10.61 -5.92
N LEU A 139 4.23 -9.85 -6.65
CA LEU A 139 4.29 -9.78 -8.11
C LEU A 139 5.68 -9.33 -8.60
N LEU A 140 6.25 -8.28 -7.99
CA LEU A 140 7.58 -7.78 -8.37
C LEU A 140 8.68 -8.81 -8.12
N ILE A 141 8.61 -9.59 -7.04
CA ILE A 141 9.54 -10.70 -6.76
C ILE A 141 9.46 -11.72 -7.90
N PHE A 142 8.26 -12.18 -8.28
CA PHE A 142 8.13 -13.17 -9.36
C PHE A 142 8.61 -12.63 -10.72
N LEU A 143 8.31 -11.37 -11.04
CA LEU A 143 8.77 -10.74 -12.29
C LEU A 143 10.30 -10.59 -12.32
N ALA A 144 10.90 -10.09 -11.22
CA ALA A 144 12.35 -9.93 -11.10
C ALA A 144 13.08 -11.27 -11.15
N PHE A 145 12.56 -12.28 -10.44
CA PHE A 145 13.09 -13.63 -10.48
C PHE A 145 13.05 -14.21 -11.90
N ASN A 146 11.89 -14.15 -12.57
CA ASN A 146 11.75 -14.70 -13.93
C ASN A 146 12.64 -13.98 -14.94
N ALA A 147 12.78 -12.65 -14.84
CA ALA A 147 13.63 -11.85 -15.73
C ALA A 147 15.11 -12.30 -15.70
N VAL A 148 15.60 -12.75 -14.54
CA VAL A 148 16.98 -13.23 -14.40
C VAL A 148 17.08 -14.74 -14.66
N ASN A 149 16.18 -15.52 -14.08
CA ASN A 149 16.25 -16.98 -14.12
C ASN A 149 16.06 -17.54 -15.54
N SER A 150 15.15 -16.98 -16.34
CA SER A 150 14.92 -17.40 -17.73
C SER A 150 16.16 -17.21 -18.61
N GLU A 151 16.89 -16.11 -18.44
CA GLU A 151 18.15 -15.85 -19.16
C GLU A 151 19.31 -16.72 -18.65
N LYS A 152 19.29 -17.06 -17.37
CA LYS A 152 20.29 -17.95 -16.77
C LYS A 152 20.12 -19.39 -17.28
N GLN A 153 18.89 -19.89 -17.31
CA GLN A 153 18.58 -21.24 -17.78
C GLN A 153 18.81 -21.40 -19.29
N SER A 154 18.48 -20.38 -20.09
CA SER A 154 18.74 -20.38 -21.53
C SER A 154 20.20 -20.11 -21.91
N GLY A 155 21.09 -19.86 -20.94
CA GLY A 155 22.50 -19.52 -21.20
C GLY A 155 22.73 -18.11 -21.75
N ARG A 156 21.67 -17.37 -22.08
CA ARG A 156 21.71 -16.00 -22.62
C ARG A 156 22.47 -15.04 -21.71
N LEU A 157 22.35 -15.20 -20.39
CA LEU A 157 23.06 -14.36 -19.43
C LEU A 157 24.58 -14.44 -19.60
N LYS A 158 25.13 -15.64 -19.83
CA LYS A 158 26.57 -15.83 -20.08
C LYS A 158 26.97 -15.20 -21.40
N LEU A 159 26.16 -15.40 -22.44
CA LEU A 159 26.41 -14.84 -23.77
C LEU A 159 26.46 -13.31 -23.75
N LEU A 160 25.54 -12.65 -23.01
CA LEU A 160 25.57 -11.20 -22.82
C LEU A 160 26.87 -10.73 -22.15
N ILE A 161 27.35 -11.45 -21.13
CA ILE A 161 28.61 -11.13 -20.45
C ILE A 161 29.81 -11.29 -21.38
N VAL A 162 29.86 -12.37 -22.16
CA VAL A 162 30.93 -12.62 -23.16
C VAL A 162 30.93 -11.56 -24.26
N GLN A 163 29.75 -11.06 -24.65
CA GLN A 163 29.60 -9.94 -25.59
C GLN A 163 29.97 -8.56 -25.01
N GLY A 164 30.57 -8.51 -23.81
CA GLY A 164 31.07 -7.29 -23.18
C GLY A 164 30.09 -6.60 -22.24
N SER A 165 28.93 -7.20 -21.92
CA SER A 165 28.02 -6.64 -20.93
C SER A 165 28.61 -6.73 -19.52
N ARG A 166 28.84 -5.59 -18.87
CA ARG A 166 29.23 -5.57 -17.44
C ARG A 166 28.11 -6.17 -16.58
N PRO A 167 28.39 -7.12 -15.66
CA PRO A 167 27.37 -7.74 -14.80
C PRO A 167 26.52 -6.72 -14.01
N ALA A 168 27.13 -5.64 -13.53
CA ALA A 168 26.42 -4.56 -12.84
C ALA A 168 25.34 -3.89 -13.72
N HIS A 169 25.58 -3.73 -15.02
CA HIS A 169 24.60 -3.15 -15.94
C HIS A 169 23.42 -4.08 -16.20
N LEU A 170 23.67 -5.40 -16.20
CA LEU A 170 22.61 -6.41 -16.34
C LEU A 170 21.72 -6.44 -15.09
N ILE A 171 22.32 -6.42 -13.90
CA ILE A 171 21.61 -6.39 -12.62
C ILE A 171 20.77 -5.11 -12.52
N LEU A 172 21.40 -3.93 -12.62
CA LEU A 172 20.68 -2.66 -12.51
C LEU A 172 19.62 -2.50 -13.59
N GLY A 173 19.91 -2.89 -14.84
CA GLY A 173 18.93 -2.84 -15.93
C GLY A 173 17.68 -3.67 -15.65
N LYS A 174 17.84 -4.89 -15.10
CA LYS A 174 16.71 -5.75 -14.72
C LYS A 174 15.97 -5.20 -13.50
N THR A 175 16.69 -4.71 -12.49
CA THR A 175 16.10 -4.06 -11.32
C THR A 175 15.27 -2.86 -11.73
N PHE A 176 15.83 -1.89 -12.48
CA PHE A 176 15.11 -0.70 -12.94
C PHE A 176 13.91 -1.06 -13.83
N SER A 177 14.01 -2.10 -14.65
CA SER A 177 12.88 -2.53 -15.47
C SER A 177 11.70 -2.97 -14.63
N VAL A 178 11.89 -3.90 -13.69
CA VAL A 178 10.80 -4.41 -12.84
C VAL A 178 10.35 -3.36 -11.83
N TRP A 179 11.27 -2.57 -11.29
CA TRP A 179 10.97 -1.44 -10.41
C TRP A 179 10.08 -0.40 -11.09
N SER A 180 10.37 -0.03 -12.34
CA SER A 180 9.55 0.92 -13.10
C SER A 180 8.11 0.41 -13.33
N TYR A 181 7.92 -0.91 -13.42
CA TYR A 181 6.59 -1.51 -13.47
C TYR A 181 5.84 -1.34 -12.14
N GLY A 182 6.51 -1.55 -11.00
CA GLY A 182 5.96 -1.25 -9.68
C GLY A 182 5.61 0.22 -9.50
N ILE A 183 6.47 1.13 -9.98
CA ILE A 183 6.18 2.57 -10.01
C ILE A 183 4.94 2.87 -10.83
N ALA A 184 4.76 2.25 -12.00
CA ALA A 184 3.58 2.49 -12.83
C ALA A 184 2.28 2.10 -12.11
N LEU A 185 2.26 0.98 -11.38
CA LEU A 185 1.11 0.57 -10.56
C LEU A 185 0.87 1.52 -9.38
N LEU A 186 1.94 1.98 -8.72
CA LEU A 186 1.84 2.96 -7.63
C LEU A 186 1.32 4.32 -8.14
N ALA A 187 1.83 4.78 -9.28
CA ALA A 187 1.39 6.01 -9.93
C ALA A 187 -0.07 5.92 -10.37
N LEU A 188 -0.54 4.76 -10.85
CA LEU A 188 -1.94 4.53 -11.14
C LEU A 188 -2.81 4.72 -9.89
N VAL A 189 -2.42 4.14 -8.74
CA VAL A 189 -3.18 4.31 -7.49
C VAL A 189 -3.29 5.78 -7.10
N LEU A 190 -2.19 6.53 -7.15
CA LEU A 190 -2.19 7.96 -6.83
C LEU A 190 -2.94 8.80 -7.86
N LEU A 191 -2.92 8.40 -9.14
CA LEU A 191 -3.67 9.06 -10.20
C LEU A 191 -5.18 8.89 -9.98
N VAL A 192 -5.65 7.66 -9.77
CA VAL A 192 -7.07 7.39 -9.51
C VAL A 192 -7.52 8.12 -8.25
N TYR A 193 -6.71 8.08 -7.19
CA TYR A 193 -6.96 8.80 -5.96
C TYR A 193 -7.04 10.32 -6.17
N GLY A 194 -6.09 10.90 -6.90
CA GLY A 194 -6.04 12.33 -7.21
C GLY A 194 -7.23 12.81 -8.04
N ILE A 195 -7.71 11.99 -8.99
CA ILE A 195 -8.92 12.29 -9.76
C ILE A 195 -10.15 12.33 -8.86
N LEU A 196 -10.31 11.35 -7.95
CA LEU A 196 -11.47 11.27 -7.06
C LEU A 196 -11.53 12.39 -6.03
N ASN A 197 -10.38 12.97 -5.66
CA ASN A 197 -10.27 13.99 -4.59
C ASN A 197 -9.72 15.32 -5.14
N ILE A 198 -9.94 15.60 -6.43
CA ILE A 198 -9.32 16.75 -7.11
C ILE A 198 -9.66 18.10 -6.47
N TRP A 199 -10.85 18.21 -5.88
CA TRP A 199 -11.35 19.41 -5.21
C TRP A 199 -10.76 19.64 -3.81
N ASP A 200 -10.21 18.59 -3.21
CA ASP A 200 -9.67 18.60 -1.84
C ASP A 200 -8.13 18.59 -1.82
N LEU A 201 -7.48 18.81 -2.97
CA LEU A 201 -6.03 18.83 -3.09
C LEU A 201 -5.44 20.10 -2.47
N ASP A 202 -4.76 19.95 -1.34
CA ASP A 202 -3.97 21.02 -0.71
C ASP A 202 -2.45 20.72 -0.73
N SER A 203 -1.65 21.71 -0.35
CA SER A 203 -0.18 21.57 -0.32
C SER A 203 0.29 20.51 0.69
N VAL A 204 -0.46 20.28 1.76
CA VAL A 204 -0.13 19.29 2.80
C VAL A 204 -0.37 17.89 2.26
N MET A 205 -1.48 17.66 1.55
CA MET A 205 -1.84 16.40 0.93
C MET A 205 -0.84 16.04 -0.15
N LEU A 206 -0.41 16.99 -0.98
CA LEU A 206 0.64 16.77 -1.98
C LEU A 206 1.95 16.32 -1.33
N LYS A 207 2.38 16.97 -0.24
CA LYS A 207 3.57 16.54 0.52
C LYS A 207 3.41 15.13 1.08
N ARG A 208 2.26 14.81 1.67
CA ARG A 208 2.00 13.47 2.21
C ARG A 208 1.93 12.40 1.11
N ALA A 209 1.32 12.71 -0.04
CA ALA A 209 1.28 11.83 -1.20
C ALA A 209 2.69 11.60 -1.79
N LEU A 210 3.55 12.62 -1.78
CA LEU A 210 4.95 12.50 -2.17
C LEU A 210 5.72 11.57 -1.21
N PHE A 211 5.57 11.73 0.11
CA PHE A 211 6.19 10.82 1.08
C PHE A 211 5.67 9.39 0.94
N PHE A 212 4.37 9.22 0.73
CA PHE A 212 3.76 7.92 0.43
C PHE A 212 4.40 7.30 -0.82
N PHE A 213 4.48 8.06 -1.92
CA PHE A 213 5.09 7.60 -3.17
C PHE A 213 6.56 7.22 -2.98
N ALA A 214 7.36 8.09 -2.38
CA ALA A 214 8.78 7.88 -2.17
C ALA A 214 9.06 6.63 -1.30
N SER A 215 8.26 6.43 -0.26
CA SER A 215 8.40 5.27 0.64
C SER A 215 8.14 3.96 -0.08
N TYR A 216 7.03 3.85 -0.82
CA TYR A 216 6.72 2.66 -1.62
C TYR A 216 7.69 2.47 -2.78
N ALA A 217 8.12 3.54 -3.45
CA ALA A 217 9.11 3.46 -4.53
C ALA A 217 10.45 2.91 -4.00
N LEU A 218 10.93 3.39 -2.85
CA LEU A 218 12.14 2.87 -2.22
C LEU A 218 11.97 1.40 -1.81
N TYR A 219 10.83 1.06 -1.18
CA TYR A 219 10.52 -0.31 -0.81
C TYR A 219 10.55 -1.26 -2.02
N TYR A 220 9.91 -0.88 -3.13
CA TYR A 220 9.93 -1.67 -4.37
C TYR A 220 11.33 -1.75 -4.97
N PHE A 221 12.16 -0.71 -4.86
CA PHE A 221 13.55 -0.75 -5.32
C PHE A 221 14.35 -1.78 -4.54
N VAL A 222 14.23 -1.80 -3.21
CA VAL A 222 14.93 -2.77 -2.35
C VAL A 222 14.48 -4.20 -2.67
N ILE A 223 13.16 -4.45 -2.75
CA ILE A 223 12.62 -5.78 -3.03
C ILE A 223 13.06 -6.29 -4.40
N THR A 224 12.95 -5.47 -5.45
CA THR A 224 13.39 -5.86 -6.80
C THR A 224 14.91 -6.02 -6.89
N GLY A 225 15.68 -5.14 -6.26
CA GLY A 225 17.13 -5.21 -6.19
C GLY A 225 17.63 -6.49 -5.53
N LEU A 226 17.11 -6.83 -4.34
CA LEU A 226 17.44 -8.06 -3.63
C LEU A 226 17.05 -9.30 -4.42
N THR A 227 15.87 -9.31 -5.03
CA THR A 227 15.41 -10.44 -5.84
C THR A 227 16.34 -10.71 -7.02
N VAL A 228 16.69 -9.65 -7.78
CA VAL A 228 17.63 -9.76 -8.91
C VAL A 228 19.00 -10.23 -8.42
N PHE A 229 19.49 -9.68 -7.31
CA PHE A 229 20.78 -10.04 -6.73
C PHE A 229 20.86 -11.52 -6.34
N PHE A 230 19.91 -12.04 -5.55
CA PHE A 230 19.90 -13.44 -5.16
C PHE A 230 19.79 -14.38 -6.36
N THR A 231 18.91 -14.04 -7.31
CA THR A 231 18.68 -14.87 -8.51
C THR A 231 19.92 -14.92 -9.41
N ALA A 232 20.62 -13.79 -9.53
CA ALA A 232 21.88 -13.75 -10.26
C ALA A 232 22.96 -14.59 -9.55
N ARG A 233 23.09 -14.46 -8.22
CA ARG A 233 24.18 -15.04 -7.43
C ARG A 233 24.09 -16.55 -7.21
N TRP A 234 22.91 -17.10 -6.98
CA TRP A 234 22.75 -18.52 -6.61
C TRP A 234 22.48 -19.42 -7.80
N LYS A 235 23.17 -20.57 -7.86
CA LYS A 235 23.05 -21.51 -8.98
C LYS A 235 21.67 -22.18 -9.04
N ASN A 236 21.09 -22.49 -7.88
CA ASN A 236 19.79 -23.14 -7.77
C ASN A 236 18.66 -22.10 -7.73
N ALA A 237 17.76 -22.19 -8.71
CA ALA A 237 16.62 -21.28 -8.88
C ALA A 237 15.63 -21.36 -7.71
N THR A 238 15.30 -22.57 -7.26
CA THR A 238 14.37 -22.81 -6.16
C THR A 238 14.89 -22.20 -4.87
N VAL A 239 16.17 -22.43 -4.56
CA VAL A 239 16.79 -21.88 -3.34
C VAL A 239 16.70 -20.34 -3.35
N SER A 240 16.98 -19.71 -4.50
CA SER A 240 16.93 -18.23 -4.64
C SER A 240 15.54 -17.66 -4.39
N LEU A 241 14.51 -18.26 -5.00
CA LEU A 241 13.15 -17.77 -4.84
C LEU A 241 12.67 -17.98 -3.41
N THR A 242 12.92 -19.17 -2.84
CA THR A 242 12.51 -19.50 -1.47
C THR A 242 13.17 -18.57 -0.44
N ALA A 243 14.45 -18.25 -0.57
CA ALA A 243 15.09 -17.33 0.37
C ALA A 243 14.58 -15.90 0.23
N MET A 244 14.37 -15.40 -0.98
CA MET A 244 13.80 -14.06 -1.18
C MET A 244 12.38 -13.96 -0.60
N LEU A 245 11.56 -14.99 -0.81
CA LEU A 245 10.22 -15.07 -0.21
C LEU A 245 10.30 -15.16 1.31
N GLY A 246 11.22 -15.95 1.87
CA GLY A 246 11.44 -16.06 3.31
C GLY A 246 11.83 -14.72 3.94
N ILE A 247 12.79 -13.99 3.33
CA ILE A 247 13.19 -12.65 3.77
C ILE A 247 12.01 -11.68 3.69
N TRP A 248 11.26 -11.71 2.58
CA TRP A 248 10.10 -10.83 2.40
C TRP A 248 9.00 -11.13 3.42
N ILE A 249 8.68 -12.40 3.70
CA ILE A 249 7.69 -12.79 4.72
C ILE A 249 8.14 -12.34 6.10
N LEU A 250 9.40 -12.61 6.49
CA LEU A 250 9.94 -12.15 7.76
C LEU A 250 9.84 -10.63 7.90
N TRP A 251 10.20 -9.89 6.85
CA TRP A 251 10.15 -8.43 6.88
C TRP A 251 8.74 -7.86 6.85
N THR A 252 7.76 -8.50 6.22
CA THR A 252 6.42 -7.90 6.05
C THR A 252 5.38 -8.37 7.05
N VAL A 253 5.58 -9.54 7.64
CA VAL A 253 4.63 -10.18 8.55
C VAL A 253 5.09 -10.08 10.01
N PHE A 254 6.39 -10.18 10.25
CA PHE A 254 6.95 -10.25 11.62
C PHE A 254 7.67 -8.98 12.06
N LEU A 255 8.16 -8.17 11.11
CA LEU A 255 8.76 -6.86 11.34
C LEU A 255 7.81 -5.76 10.86
#